data_AF-A0A540NRM6-F1
#
_entry.id   AF-A0A540NRM6-F1
#
_cell.length_a   1.000
_cell.length_b   1.000
_cell.length_c   1.000
_cell.angle_alpha   90.00
_cell.angle_beta   90.00
_cell.angle_gamma   90.00
#
_symmetry.space_group_name_H-M   'P 1'
#
loop_
_entity.id
_entity.type
_entity.pdbx_description
1 polymer ?
#
loop_
_entity_poly.entity_id
_entity_poly.type
_entity_poly.pdbx_seq_one_letter_code
_entity_poly.pdbx_strand_id
1 'polypeptide(L)'
;MIHVEATCFHENHFREVAKSVGRLVALALDLDIHFFDKPEMIGEAIAALRLLHYDGQVSDPANGIFGAGAHSDFGFITLLATDDVAGLQVRVLL
;
A
#
# COMPACT_ATOMS: atom_id res chain seq x y z
N MET A 1 -7.68 -1.95 -23.01
CA MET A 1 -7.55 -0.50 -23.21
C MET A 1 -7.92 0.15 -21.89
N ILE A 2 -6.94 0.76 -21.22
CA ILE A 2 -7.10 1.30 -19.88
C ILE A 2 -7.82 2.65 -19.99
N HIS A 3 -8.98 2.77 -19.37
CA HIS A 3 -9.54 4.05 -18.97
C HIS A 3 -9.77 4.00 -17.47
N VAL A 4 -8.88 4.62 -16.69
CA VAL A 4 -9.23 5.20 -15.39
C VAL A 4 -8.35 6.43 -15.18
N GLU A 5 -9.00 7.58 -15.02
CA GLU A 5 -8.39 8.82 -14.54
C GLU A 5 -8.15 8.72 -13.02
N ALA A 6 -6.91 8.56 -12.57
CA ALA A 6 -6.55 8.84 -11.18
C ALA A 6 -5.03 8.87 -11.06
N THR A 7 -4.40 10.04 -11.15
CA THR A 7 -2.96 10.10 -10.86
C THR A 7 -2.46 11.40 -10.22
N CYS A 8 -3.32 12.38 -9.90
CA CYS A 8 -2.85 13.53 -9.09
C CYS A 8 -3.86 14.06 -8.06
N PHE A 9 -5.18 14.00 -8.33
CA PHE A 9 -6.18 14.61 -7.43
C PHE A 9 -6.37 13.89 -6.08
N HIS A 10 -5.98 12.62 -5.96
CA HIS A 10 -6.24 11.82 -4.75
C HIS A 10 -5.03 11.69 -3.81
N GLU A 11 -3.85 12.15 -4.23
CA GLU A 11 -2.62 12.01 -3.42
C GLU A 11 -2.78 12.63 -2.02
N ASN A 12 -3.45 13.78 -1.92
CA ASN A 12 -3.69 14.44 -0.65
C ASN A 12 -4.59 13.60 0.28
N HIS A 13 -5.62 12.95 -0.25
CA HIS A 13 -6.52 12.12 0.57
C HIS A 13 -5.80 10.87 1.09
N PHE A 14 -5.04 10.17 0.23
CA PHE A 14 -4.27 9.01 0.66
C PHE A 14 -3.17 9.39 1.66
N ARG A 15 -2.55 10.57 1.49
CA ARG A 15 -1.56 11.09 2.44
C ARG A 15 -2.16 11.36 3.81
N GLU A 16 -3.35 11.96 3.88
CA GLU A 16 -4.01 12.21 5.17
C GLU A 16 -4.46 10.92 5.87
N VAL A 17 -4.87 9.90 5.10
CA VAL A 17 -5.12 8.55 5.67
C VAL A 17 -3.80 7.97 6.19
N ALA A 18 -2.71 8.03 5.43
CA ALA A 18 -1.41 7.53 5.86
C ALA A 18 -0.89 8.25 7.10
N LYS A 19 -1.03 9.59 7.20
CA LYS A 19 -0.73 10.35 8.42
C LYS A 19 -1.59 9.91 9.60
N SER A 20 -2.88 9.71 9.38
CA SER A 20 -3.79 9.25 10.43
C SER A 20 -3.36 7.89 11.00
N VAL A 21 -3.01 6.93 10.13
CA VAL A 21 -2.45 5.64 10.55
C VAL A 21 -1.09 5.82 11.22
N GLY A 22 -0.22 6.67 10.66
CA GLY A 22 1.10 6.98 11.25
C GLY A 22 1.00 7.54 12.67
N ARG A 23 0.04 8.43 12.93
CA ARG A 23 -0.24 8.97 14.28
C ARG A 23 -0.65 7.87 15.25
N LEU A 24 -1.48 6.91 14.82
CA LEU A 24 -1.84 5.75 15.64
C LEU A 24 -0.62 4.87 15.96
N VAL A 25 0.25 4.65 14.97
CA VAL A 25 1.52 3.92 15.17
C VAL A 25 2.44 4.68 16.14
N ALA A 26 2.55 6.00 16.02
CA ALA A 26 3.34 6.83 16.94
C ALA A 26 2.87 6.69 18.38
N LEU A 27 1.55 6.79 18.61
CA LEU A 27 0.96 6.61 19.94
C LEU A 27 1.20 5.20 20.49
N ALA A 28 1.09 4.16 19.67
CA ALA A 28 1.35 2.78 20.08
C ALA A 28 2.82 2.53 20.47
N LEU A 29 3.73 3.37 19.99
CA LEU A 29 5.16 3.33 20.29
C LEU A 29 5.58 4.33 21.39
N ASP A 30 4.62 5.01 22.05
CA ASP A 30 4.86 6.06 23.06
C ASP A 30 5.72 7.22 22.52
N LEU A 31 5.50 7.58 21.25
CA LEU A 31 6.12 8.72 20.58
C LEU A 31 5.19 9.92 20.53
N ASP A 32 5.74 11.09 20.21
CA ASP A 32 4.95 12.26 19.84
C ASP A 32 3.97 11.91 18.71
N ILE A 33 2.70 12.30 18.84
CA ILE A 33 1.65 11.94 17.89
C ILE A 33 1.99 12.37 16.45
N HIS A 34 2.73 13.47 16.27
CA HIS A 34 3.14 13.99 14.97
C HIS A 34 4.53 13.50 14.54
N PHE A 35 5.10 12.50 15.21
CA PHE A 35 6.45 12.01 14.92
C PHE A 35 6.65 11.64 13.44
N PHE A 36 5.68 10.97 12.82
CA PHE A 36 5.72 10.57 11.41
C PHE A 36 5.18 11.62 10.42
N ASP A 37 4.59 12.71 10.91
CA ASP A 37 4.06 13.81 10.06
C ASP A 37 5.17 14.71 9.50
N LYS A 38 6.41 14.54 9.98
CA LYS A 38 7.57 15.34 9.60
C LYS A 38 7.85 15.28 8.09
N PRO A 39 8.40 16.36 7.50
CA PRO A 39 8.71 16.41 6.06
C PRO A 39 9.57 15.25 5.58
N GLU A 40 10.55 14.81 6.37
CA GLU A 40 11.46 13.70 6.04
C GLU A 40 10.77 12.32 6.08
N MET A 41 9.52 12.27 6.53
CA MET A 41 8.68 11.08 6.64
C MET A 41 7.40 11.27 5.79
N ILE A 42 6.21 11.09 6.37
CA ILE A 42 4.95 11.11 5.61
C ILE A 42 4.58 12.53 5.14
N GLY A 43 5.12 13.57 5.78
CA GLY A 43 4.81 14.97 5.47
C GLY A 43 5.00 15.30 3.98
N GLU A 44 6.16 14.94 3.44
CA GLU A 44 6.54 15.18 2.04
C GLU A 44 7.01 13.91 1.30
N ALA A 45 6.67 12.73 1.81
CA ALA A 45 7.01 11.46 1.16
C ALA A 45 6.56 11.41 -0.32
N ILE A 46 7.44 10.84 -1.16
CA ILE A 46 7.08 10.42 -2.52
C ILE A 46 6.11 9.25 -2.39
N ALA A 47 4.86 9.45 -2.82
CA ALA A 47 3.88 8.38 -2.89
C ALA A 47 4.05 7.60 -4.20
N ALA A 48 4.28 6.28 -4.11
CA ALA A 48 4.29 5.40 -5.26
C ALA A 48 2.90 4.80 -5.47
N LEU A 49 2.23 5.16 -6.57
CA LEU A 49 0.94 4.59 -6.96
C LEU A 49 1.15 3.46 -7.98
N ARG A 50 0.56 2.28 -7.72
CA ARG A 50 0.52 1.17 -8.69
C ARG A 50 -0.93 0.83 -9.02
N LEU A 51 -1.28 0.95 -10.30
CA LEU A 51 -2.56 0.49 -10.83
C LEU A 51 -2.31 -0.88 -11.47
N LEU A 52 -2.90 -1.92 -10.90
CA LEU A 52 -2.62 -3.31 -11.26
C LEU A 52 -3.88 -3.97 -11.80
N HIS A 53 -3.73 -4.69 -12.91
CA HIS A 53 -4.74 -5.61 -13.44
C HIS A 53 -4.04 -6.93 -13.73
N TYR A 54 -4.45 -7.97 -13.01
CA TYR A 54 -4.00 -9.33 -13.23
C TYR A 54 -4.97 -10.01 -14.19
N ASP A 55 -4.45 -10.85 -15.08
CA ASP A 55 -5.30 -11.66 -15.95
C ASP A 55 -6.06 -12.74 -15.16
N GLY A 56 -6.96 -13.44 -15.83
CA GLY A 56 -7.74 -14.53 -15.22
C GLY A 56 -6.94 -15.82 -15.01
N GLN A 57 -5.62 -15.84 -15.26
CA GLN A 57 -4.82 -17.03 -15.06
C GLN A 57 -4.66 -17.29 -13.55
N VAL A 58 -5.10 -18.47 -13.12
CA VAL A 58 -4.90 -18.90 -11.74
C VAL A 58 -3.40 -19.12 -11.50
N SER A 59 -2.88 -18.56 -10.41
CA SER A 59 -1.47 -18.78 -10.03
C SER A 59 -1.22 -20.24 -9.71
N ASP A 60 -0.09 -20.76 -10.20
CA ASP A 60 0.40 -22.12 -9.94
C ASP A 60 1.87 -22.05 -9.46
N PRO A 61 2.09 -21.84 -8.15
CA PRO A 61 3.42 -21.74 -7.58
C PRO A 61 4.30 -22.97 -7.81
N ALA A 62 3.71 -24.17 -7.94
CA ALA A 62 4.47 -25.40 -8.14
C ALA A 62 5.13 -25.45 -9.52
N ASN A 63 4.52 -24.79 -10.51
CA ASN A 63 5.05 -24.64 -11.87
C ASN A 63 5.65 -23.25 -12.14
N GLY A 64 5.83 -22.43 -11.11
CA GLY A 64 6.45 -21.11 -11.22
C GLY A 64 5.57 -20.02 -11.85
N ILE A 65 4.25 -20.23 -11.89
CA ILE A 65 3.27 -19.26 -12.44
C ILE A 65 2.73 -18.40 -11.29
N PHE A 66 2.99 -17.11 -11.35
CA PHE A 66 2.57 -16.15 -10.32
C PHE A 66 1.96 -14.90 -10.95
N GLY A 67 0.90 -14.36 -10.34
CA GLY A 67 0.50 -12.98 -10.62
C GLY A 67 1.56 -12.00 -10.10
N ALA A 68 1.89 -12.09 -8.81
CA ALA A 68 3.06 -11.47 -8.20
C ALA A 68 3.71 -12.47 -7.24
N GLY A 69 5.04 -12.58 -7.29
CA GLY A 69 5.79 -13.44 -6.36
C GLY A 69 5.74 -12.90 -4.93
N ALA A 70 6.03 -13.75 -3.94
CA ALA A 70 6.10 -13.33 -2.54
C ALA A 70 7.20 -12.27 -2.32
N HIS A 71 6.82 -11.13 -1.75
CA HIS A 71 7.73 -10.02 -1.46
C HIS A 71 7.20 -9.18 -0.30
N SER A 72 8.05 -8.27 0.19
CA SER A 72 7.64 -7.14 1.03
C SER A 72 7.77 -5.86 0.23
N ASP A 73 6.84 -4.93 0.43
CA ASP A 73 6.98 -3.59 -0.12
C ASP A 73 8.11 -2.81 0.55
N PHE A 74 8.60 -1.80 -0.16
CA PHE A 74 9.49 -0.80 0.40
C PHE A 74 8.69 0.34 1.03
N GLY A 75 9.22 0.93 2.09
CA GLY A 75 8.63 2.11 2.73
C GLY A 75 7.92 1.79 4.04
N PHE A 76 6.98 2.67 4.42
CA PHE A 76 6.34 2.64 5.73
C PHE A 76 4.96 2.00 5.74
N ILE A 77 4.04 2.45 4.88
CA ILE A 77 2.64 2.00 4.81
C ILE A 77 2.25 1.79 3.35
N THR A 78 1.63 0.65 3.05
CA THR A 78 0.91 0.39 1.79
C THR A 78 -0.60 0.46 2.06
N LEU A 79 -1.29 1.37 1.38
CA LEU A 79 -2.77 1.39 1.33
C LEU A 79 -3.21 0.65 0.08
N LEU A 80 -3.96 -0.44 0.25
CA LEU A 80 -4.44 -1.27 -0.86
C LEU A 80 -5.96 -1.21 -0.94
N ALA A 81 -6.46 -0.86 -2.13
CA ALA A 81 -7.85 -1.04 -2.50
C ALA A 81 -7.93 -2.14 -3.56
N THR A 82 -8.81 -3.11 -3.35
CA THR A 82 -9.10 -4.18 -4.31
C THR A 82 -10.55 -4.08 -4.76
N ASP A 83 -10.87 -4.73 -5.88
CA ASP A 83 -12.24 -5.04 -6.24
C ASP A 83 -12.72 -6.27 -5.45
N ASP A 84 -13.84 -6.85 -5.90
CA ASP A 84 -14.46 -8.02 -5.27
C ASP A 84 -13.79 -9.35 -5.70
N VAL A 85 -12.70 -9.31 -6.47
CA VAL A 85 -11.98 -10.51 -6.92
C VAL A 85 -10.86 -10.84 -5.93
N ALA A 86 -10.94 -12.01 -5.29
CA ALA A 86 -9.93 -12.47 -4.36
C ALA A 86 -8.60 -12.84 -5.05
N GLY A 87 -7.48 -12.48 -4.43
CA GLY A 87 -6.14 -12.82 -4.96
C GLY A 87 -4.96 -12.47 -4.03
N LEU A 88 -5.14 -11.55 -3.08
CA LEU A 88 -4.11 -11.21 -2.11
C LEU A 88 -3.90 -12.33 -1.08
N GLN A 89 -2.63 -12.69 -0.86
CA GLN A 89 -2.20 -13.57 0.22
C GLN A 89 -1.13 -12.86 1.05
N VAL A 90 -1.27 -12.90 2.38
CA VAL A 90 -0.33 -12.26 3.31
C VAL A 90 0.23 -13.32 4.26
N ARG A 91 1.56 -13.35 4.39
CA ARG A 91 2.22 -14.19 5.39
C ARG A 91 2.19 -13.48 6.74
N VAL A 92 1.44 -14.04 7.69
CA VAL A 92 1.43 -13.57 9.08
C VAL A 92 2.51 -14.31 9.87
N LEU A 93 3.28 -13.59 10.68
CA LEU A 93 4.16 -14.19 11.68
C LEU A 93 3.35 -14.37 12.96
N LEU A 94 3.02 -15.62 13.29
CA LEU A 94 2.47 -16.03 14.59
C LEU A 94 3.54 -16.78 15.36
#